data_AF-A0A850F468-F1
#
_entry.id   AF-A0A850F468-F1
#
_cell.length_a   1.000
_cell.length_b   1.000
_cell.length_c   1.000
_cell.angle_alpha   90.00
_cell.angle_beta   90.00
_cell.angle_gamma   90.00
#
_symmetry.space_group_name_H-M   'P 1'
#
loop_
_entity.id
_entity.type
_entity.pdbx_description
1 polymer ?
#
loop_
_entity_poly.entity_id
_entity_poly.type
_entity_poly.pdbx_seq_one_letter_code
_entity_poly.pdbx_strand_id
1 'polypeptide(L)'
;MSGKNPFWNYDYNAAQRNREIVDSYQQANEARLDSQQSQFEASMANDRVSRIQMQLNNTINSHKKVVADYEQRLEGFRLNFFKIMMQSNIFYRTINRLQEEWPDQKDHILDEIQRQRDYCNHPEYREKWWNAVSKNNIGESVLAFPYPQRELKKKP
;
A
#
# COMPACT_ATOMS: atom_id res chain seq x y z
N MET A 1 -88.58 -46.29 -8.25
CA MET A 1 -87.20 -46.54 -8.72
C MET A 1 -87.14 -46.17 -10.20
N SER A 2 -86.37 -45.15 -10.57
CA SER A 2 -85.95 -44.90 -11.96
C SER A 2 -84.50 -44.42 -11.89
N GLY A 3 -83.66 -45.04 -12.71
CA GLY A 3 -82.24 -45.28 -12.44
C GLY A 3 -81.35 -44.07 -12.66
N LYS A 4 -80.43 -43.85 -11.71
CA LYS A 4 -79.21 -43.08 -11.98
C LYS A 4 -78.41 -43.85 -13.03
N ASN A 5 -78.27 -43.28 -14.23
CA ASN A 5 -77.56 -43.91 -15.34
C ASN A 5 -76.06 -44.02 -15.00
N PRO A 6 -75.50 -45.23 -14.80
CA PRO A 6 -74.14 -45.42 -14.28
C PRO A 6 -73.02 -44.87 -15.19
N PHE A 7 -73.32 -44.75 -16.48
CA PHE A 7 -72.36 -44.35 -17.51
C PHE A 7 -71.97 -42.86 -17.41
N TRP A 8 -72.88 -41.98 -16.97
CA TRP A 8 -72.59 -40.53 -16.84
C TRP A 8 -71.59 -40.20 -15.72
N ASN A 9 -71.61 -40.96 -14.62
CA ASN A 9 -70.65 -40.76 -13.52
C ASN A 9 -69.28 -41.37 -13.82
N TYR A 10 -69.21 -42.40 -14.66
CA TYR A 10 -67.95 -43.04 -15.04
C TYR A 10 -67.12 -42.10 -15.92
N ASP A 11 -67.74 -41.50 -16.94
CA ASP A 11 -67.09 -40.54 -17.84
C ASP A 11 -66.69 -39.25 -17.12
N TYR A 12 -67.53 -38.75 -16.19
CA TYR A 12 -67.20 -37.61 -15.33
C TYR A 12 -65.99 -37.90 -14.43
N ASN A 13 -65.95 -39.08 -13.78
CA ASN A 13 -64.83 -39.49 -12.92
C ASN A 13 -63.54 -39.79 -13.69
N ALA A 14 -63.64 -40.22 -14.95
CA ALA A 14 -62.49 -40.41 -15.83
C ALA A 14 -61.94 -39.06 -16.33
N ALA A 15 -62.82 -38.13 -16.71
CA ALA A 15 -62.44 -36.77 -17.10
C ALA A 15 -61.82 -35.99 -15.92
N GLN A 16 -62.36 -36.14 -14.71
CA GLN A 16 -61.81 -35.51 -13.51
C GLN A 16 -60.41 -36.06 -13.18
N ARG A 17 -60.22 -37.38 -13.19
CA ARG A 17 -58.89 -37.99 -12.97
C ARG A 17 -57.88 -37.56 -14.03
N ASN A 18 -58.28 -37.46 -15.30
CA ASN A 18 -57.38 -36.97 -16.34
C ASN A 18 -56.98 -35.50 -16.14
N ARG A 19 -57.90 -34.65 -15.65
CA ARG A 19 -57.55 -33.26 -15.26
C ARG A 19 -56.57 -33.24 -14.10
N GLU A 20 -56.83 -33.98 -13.03
CA GLU A 20 -55.93 -34.08 -11.87
C GLU A 20 -54.53 -34.57 -12.27
N ILE A 21 -54.46 -35.54 -13.20
CA ILE A 21 -53.19 -36.04 -13.74
C ILE A 21 -52.48 -34.95 -14.54
N VAL A 22 -53.16 -34.27 -15.46
CA VAL A 22 -52.58 -33.17 -16.25
C VAL A 22 -52.11 -32.03 -15.36
N ASP A 23 -52.92 -31.63 -14.38
CA ASP A 23 -52.59 -30.59 -13.40
C ASP A 23 -51.37 -31.00 -12.57
N SER A 24 -51.26 -32.26 -12.16
CA SER A 24 -50.09 -32.77 -11.41
C SER A 24 -48.82 -32.79 -12.26
N TYR A 25 -48.92 -33.15 -13.55
CA TYR A 25 -47.78 -33.09 -14.47
C TYR A 25 -47.36 -31.66 -14.75
N GLN A 26 -48.32 -30.75 -14.86
CA GLN A 26 -48.05 -29.34 -15.06
C GLN A 26 -47.35 -28.75 -13.83
N GLN A 27 -47.86 -29.00 -12.62
CA GLN A 27 -47.25 -28.56 -11.37
C GLN A 27 -45.84 -29.15 -11.18
N ALA A 28 -45.64 -30.44 -11.49
CA ALA A 28 -44.33 -31.06 -11.41
C ALA A 28 -43.32 -30.46 -12.41
N ASN A 29 -43.78 -30.10 -13.61
CA ASN A 29 -42.94 -29.42 -14.60
C ASN A 29 -42.60 -27.98 -14.18
N GLU A 30 -43.57 -27.24 -13.65
CA GLU A 30 -43.38 -25.89 -13.11
C GLU A 30 -42.37 -25.91 -11.95
N ALA A 31 -42.57 -26.80 -10.97
CA ALA A 31 -41.62 -26.97 -9.87
C ALA A 31 -40.21 -27.37 -10.32
N ARG A 32 -40.10 -28.18 -11.39
CA ARG A 32 -38.80 -28.54 -11.97
C ARG A 32 -38.14 -27.35 -12.67
N LEU A 33 -38.90 -26.54 -13.39
CA LEU A 33 -38.43 -25.32 -14.05
C LEU A 33 -37.96 -24.30 -13.01
N ASP A 34 -38.75 -24.06 -11.96
CA ASP A 34 -38.42 -23.16 -10.86
C ASP A 34 -37.14 -23.62 -10.14
N SER A 35 -37.01 -24.93 -9.89
CA SER A 35 -35.81 -25.51 -9.30
C SER A 35 -34.57 -25.29 -10.18
N GLN A 36 -34.67 -25.54 -11.50
CA GLN A 36 -33.58 -25.29 -12.44
C GLN A 36 -33.20 -23.81 -12.51
N GLN A 37 -34.19 -22.92 -12.52
CA GLN A 37 -33.96 -21.48 -12.53
C GLN A 37 -33.26 -21.02 -11.24
N SER A 38 -33.73 -21.48 -10.08
CA SER A 38 -33.11 -21.14 -8.78
C SER A 38 -31.65 -21.61 -8.68
N GLN A 39 -31.34 -22.82 -9.19
CA GLN A 39 -29.98 -23.35 -9.24
C GLN A 39 -29.09 -22.54 -10.18
N PHE A 40 -29.62 -22.13 -11.33
CA PHE A 40 -28.90 -21.28 -12.27
C PHE A 40 -28.60 -19.89 -11.68
N GLU A 41 -29.59 -19.26 -11.04
CA GLU A 41 -29.43 -17.98 -10.37
C GLU A 41 -28.40 -18.06 -9.22
N ALA A 42 -28.45 -19.12 -8.42
CA ALA A 42 -27.47 -19.37 -7.35
C ALA A 42 -26.05 -19.58 -7.92
N SER A 43 -25.90 -20.32 -9.02
CA SER A 43 -24.61 -20.49 -9.70
C SER A 43 -24.06 -19.17 -10.21
N MET A 44 -24.89 -18.35 -10.85
CA MET A 44 -24.46 -17.03 -11.33
C MET A 44 -24.10 -16.07 -10.18
N ALA A 45 -24.84 -16.13 -9.07
CA ALA A 45 -24.54 -15.35 -7.87
C ALA A 45 -23.18 -15.77 -7.27
N ASN A 46 -22.93 -17.08 -7.17
CA ASN A 46 -21.65 -17.61 -6.70
C ASN A 46 -20.49 -17.20 -7.62
N ASP A 47 -20.66 -17.30 -8.93
CA ASP A 47 -19.64 -16.85 -9.90
C ASP A 47 -19.30 -15.37 -9.74
N ARG A 48 -20.32 -14.52 -9.53
CA ARG A 48 -20.12 -13.09 -9.26
C ARG A 48 -19.34 -12.87 -7.97
N VAL A 49 -19.71 -13.55 -6.88
CA VAL A 49 -19.01 -13.48 -5.60
C VAL A 49 -17.56 -13.93 -5.75
N SER A 50 -17.30 -15.05 -6.43
CA SER A 50 -15.94 -15.54 -6.68
C SER A 50 -15.09 -14.56 -7.48
N ARG A 51 -15.66 -13.92 -8.52
CA ARG A 51 -14.98 -12.88 -9.29
C ARG A 51 -14.64 -11.66 -8.43
N ILE A 52 -15.59 -11.18 -7.64
CA ILE A 52 -15.39 -10.04 -6.72
C ILE A 52 -14.32 -10.39 -5.69
N GLN A 53 -14.37 -11.58 -5.09
CA GLN A 53 -13.38 -12.03 -4.11
C GLN A 53 -11.98 -12.09 -4.73
N MET A 54 -11.86 -12.57 -5.97
CA MET A 54 -10.59 -12.63 -6.68
C MET A 54 -10.05 -11.23 -7.00
N GLN A 55 -10.90 -10.31 -7.45
CA GLN A 55 -10.54 -8.90 -7.66
C GLN A 55 -10.09 -8.22 -6.36
N LEU A 56 -10.80 -8.47 -5.25
CA LEU A 56 -10.46 -7.96 -3.94
C LEU A 56 -9.10 -8.51 -3.47
N ASN A 57 -8.88 -9.82 -3.59
CA ASN A 57 -7.61 -10.45 -3.22
C ASN A 57 -6.44 -9.89 -4.05
N ASN A 58 -6.63 -9.70 -5.35
CA ASN A 58 -5.63 -9.09 -6.23
C ASN A 58 -5.33 -7.65 -5.80
N THR A 59 -6.37 -6.88 -5.47
CA THR A 59 -6.24 -5.50 -4.98
C THR A 59 -5.50 -5.45 -3.65
N ILE A 60 -5.84 -6.30 -2.68
CA ILE A 60 -5.16 -6.40 -1.39
C ILE A 60 -3.70 -6.78 -1.58
N ASN A 61 -3.40 -7.77 -2.41
CA ASN A 61 -2.03 -8.20 -2.66
C ASN A 61 -1.20 -7.12 -3.35
N SER A 62 -1.80 -6.37 -4.28
CA SER A 62 -1.16 -5.20 -4.90
C SER A 62 -0.81 -4.14 -3.86
N HIS A 63 -1.76 -3.77 -2.99
CA HIS A 63 -1.51 -2.79 -1.93
C HIS A 63 -0.47 -3.27 -0.92
N LYS A 64 -0.50 -4.56 -0.53
CA LYS A 64 0.51 -5.14 0.38
C LYS A 64 1.93 -5.03 -0.18
N LYS A 65 2.12 -5.29 -1.48
CA LYS A 65 3.43 -5.12 -2.13
C LYS A 65 3.90 -3.67 -2.08
N VAL A 66 3.02 -2.74 -2.42
CA VAL A 66 3.33 -1.30 -2.39
C VAL A 66 3.70 -0.85 -0.97
N VAL A 67 2.95 -1.30 0.05
CA VAL A 67 3.24 -0.99 1.47
C VAL A 67 4.59 -1.56 1.88
N ALA A 68 4.89 -2.82 1.55
CA ALA A 68 6.17 -3.45 1.88
C ALA A 68 7.35 -2.72 1.22
N ASP A 69 7.21 -2.31 -0.05
CA ASP A 69 8.22 -1.51 -0.75
C ASP A 69 8.46 -0.16 -0.06
N TYR A 70 7.40 0.51 0.40
CA TYR A 70 7.52 1.76 1.17
C TYR A 70 8.19 1.54 2.52
N GLU A 71 7.82 0.51 3.27
CA GLU A 71 8.44 0.17 4.55
C GLU A 71 9.93 -0.13 4.39
N GLN A 72 10.31 -0.91 3.37
CA GLN A 72 11.72 -1.21 3.08
C GLN A 72 12.51 0.06 2.73
N ARG A 73 11.95 0.94 1.90
CA ARG A 73 12.57 2.24 1.57
C ARG A 73 12.74 3.10 2.82
N LEU A 74 11.72 3.16 3.67
CA LEU A 74 11.74 3.95 4.91
C LEU A 74 12.82 3.44 5.88
N GLU A 75 12.97 2.13 6.01
CA GLU A 75 14.02 1.53 6.83
C GLU A 75 15.42 1.82 6.27
N GLY A 76 15.59 1.72 4.94
CA GLY A 76 16.81 2.14 4.27
C GLY A 76 17.16 3.62 4.53
N PHE A 77 16.18 4.51 4.51
CA PHE A 77 16.37 5.93 4.83
C PHE A 77 16.77 6.15 6.29
N ARG A 78 16.13 5.47 7.24
CA ARG A 78 16.50 5.56 8.67
C ARG A 78 17.94 5.14 8.91
N LEU A 79 18.38 4.04 8.30
CA LEU A 79 19.75 3.56 8.43
C LEU A 79 20.77 4.55 7.84
N ASN A 80 20.49 5.11 6.66
CA ASN A 80 21.36 6.10 6.03
C ASN A 80 21.43 7.38 6.84
N PHE A 81 20.29 7.86 7.34
CA PHE A 81 20.22 9.01 8.23
C PHE A 81 21.06 8.79 9.50
N PHE A 82 20.92 7.64 10.14
CA PHE A 82 21.68 7.29 11.33
C PHE A 82 23.19 7.30 11.06
N LYS A 83 23.65 6.71 9.94
CA LYS A 83 25.07 6.71 9.56
C LYS A 83 25.62 8.12 9.37
N ILE A 84 24.88 9.00 8.69
CA ILE A 84 25.31 10.38 8.45
C ILE A 84 25.36 11.16 9.77
N MET A 85 24.34 11.02 10.63
CA MET A 85 24.32 11.67 11.95
C MET A 85 25.48 11.21 12.83
N MET A 86 25.79 9.91 12.82
CA MET A 86 26.94 9.36 13.55
C MET A 86 28.26 9.93 13.03
N GLN A 87 28.46 9.98 11.71
CA GLN A 87 29.66 10.59 11.12
C GLN A 87 29.79 12.06 11.50
N SER A 88 28.70 12.84 11.38
CA SER A 88 28.67 14.25 11.77
C SER A 88 29.02 14.43 13.26
N ASN A 89 28.48 13.58 14.14
CA ASN A 89 28.79 13.63 15.57
C ASN A 89 30.26 13.30 15.86
N ILE A 90 30.80 12.26 15.21
CA ILE A 90 32.21 11.88 15.34
C ILE A 90 33.11 13.05 14.92
N PHE A 91 32.88 13.62 13.73
CA PHE A 91 33.69 14.75 13.26
C PHE A 91 33.61 15.95 14.20
N TYR A 92 32.41 16.34 14.64
CA TYR A 92 32.23 17.45 15.58
C TYR A 92 32.99 17.23 16.89
N ARG A 93 32.83 16.04 17.49
CA ARG A 93 33.50 15.71 18.77
C ARG A 93 35.01 15.65 18.61
N THR A 94 35.50 15.04 17.53
CA THR A 94 36.94 14.96 17.24
C THR A 94 37.52 16.35 17.04
N ILE A 95 36.90 17.19 16.21
CA ILE A 95 37.39 18.55 15.94
C ILE A 95 37.42 19.39 17.22
N ASN A 96 36.40 19.29 18.08
CA ASN A 96 36.39 20.00 19.36
C ASN A 96 37.52 19.52 20.27
N ARG A 97 37.73 18.21 20.36
CA ARG A 97 38.83 17.64 21.14
C ARG A 97 40.20 18.10 20.62
N LEU A 98 40.41 18.14 19.31
CA LEU A 98 41.66 18.63 18.71
C LEU A 98 41.90 20.12 19.01
N GLN A 99 40.85 20.93 19.06
CA GLN A 99 40.96 22.33 19.47
C GLN A 99 41.33 22.49 20.95
N GLU A 100 40.90 21.58 21.81
CA GLU A 100 41.27 21.55 23.24
C GLU A 100 42.72 21.06 23.43
N GLU A 101 43.13 20.03 22.69
CA GLU A 101 44.49 19.47 22.75
C GLU A 101 45.53 20.42 22.13
N TRP A 102 45.17 21.19 21.10
CA TRP A 102 46.06 22.14 20.41
C TRP A 102 45.45 23.55 20.34
N PRO A 103 45.40 24.29 21.46
CA PRO A 103 44.78 25.61 21.50
C PRO A 103 45.44 26.62 20.55
N ASP A 104 46.76 26.51 20.33
CA ASP A 104 47.50 27.39 19.41
C ASP A 104 47.08 27.21 17.94
N GLN A 105 46.60 26.01 17.59
CA GLN A 105 46.12 25.68 16.24
C GLN A 105 44.61 25.89 16.08
N LYS A 106 43.89 26.20 17.17
CA LYS A 106 42.43 26.35 17.17
C LYS A 106 41.93 27.30 16.10
N ASP A 107 42.54 28.48 15.98
CA ASP A 107 42.12 29.46 14.99
C ASP A 107 42.39 29.01 13.55
N HIS A 108 43.48 28.28 13.32
CA HIS A 108 43.76 27.69 12.01
C HIS A 108 42.73 26.61 11.64
N ILE A 109 42.40 25.72 12.60
CA ILE A 109 41.38 24.68 12.42
C ILE A 109 40.02 25.31 12.08
N LEU A 110 39.60 26.33 12.84
CA LEU A 110 38.32 26.99 12.64
C LEU A 110 38.26 27.80 11.35
N ASP A 111 39.35 28.43 10.94
CA ASP A 111 39.43 29.13 9.65
C ASP A 111 39.35 28.12 8.48
N GLU A 112 40.01 26.96 8.58
CA GLU A 112 39.91 25.91 7.55
C GLU A 112 38.49 25.34 7.46
N ILE A 113 37.83 25.09 8.59
CA ILE A 113 36.42 24.68 8.65
C ILE A 113 35.52 25.70 7.97
N GLN A 114 35.76 27.01 8.17
CA GLN A 114 35.01 28.06 7.51
C GLN A 114 35.25 28.07 5.99
N ARG A 115 36.49 27.86 5.52
CA ARG A 115 36.77 27.72 4.08
C ARG A 115 36.04 26.53 3.47
N GLN A 116 36.03 25.39 4.14
CA GLN A 116 35.29 24.22 3.70
C GLN A 116 33.78 24.48 3.71
N ARG A 117 33.25 25.22 4.70
CA ARG A 117 31.85 25.67 4.72
C ARG A 117 31.52 26.51 3.49
N ASP A 118 32.36 27.48 3.17
CA ASP A 118 32.13 28.38 2.04
C ASP A 118 32.18 27.59 0.72
N TYR A 119 33.17 26.71 0.59
CA TYR A 119 33.28 25.80 -0.55
C TYR A 119 32.04 24.91 -0.71
N CYS A 120 31.57 24.31 0.38
CA CYS A 120 30.39 23.45 0.35
C CYS A 120 29.09 24.22 0.05
N ASN A 121 29.06 25.54 0.26
CA ASN A 121 27.93 26.40 -0.07
C ASN A 121 27.99 26.99 -1.49
N HIS A 122 29.05 26.73 -2.26
CA HIS A 122 29.06 27.10 -3.68
C HIS A 122 27.85 26.50 -4.40
N PRO A 123 27.17 27.25 -5.28
CA PRO A 123 25.91 26.80 -5.91
C PRO A 123 26.00 25.40 -6.52
N GLU A 124 27.04 25.14 -7.31
CA GLU A 124 27.24 23.84 -7.99
C GLU A 124 27.44 22.68 -7.01
N TYR A 125 28.25 22.90 -5.97
CA TYR A 125 28.52 21.89 -4.96
C TYR A 125 27.28 21.64 -4.10
N ARG A 126 26.63 22.73 -3.67
CA ARG A 126 25.40 22.70 -2.88
C ARG A 126 24.29 21.98 -3.64
N GLU A 127 24.08 22.30 -4.92
CA GLU A 127 23.06 21.66 -5.76
C GLU A 127 23.29 20.15 -5.89
N LYS A 128 24.54 19.72 -6.12
CA LYS A 128 24.89 18.30 -6.19
C LYS A 128 24.50 17.55 -4.92
N TRP A 129 24.81 18.10 -3.75
CA TRP A 129 24.46 17.49 -2.47
C TRP A 129 22.98 17.61 -2.12
N TRP A 130 22.34 18.73 -2.46
CA TRP A 130 20.90 18.91 -2.31
C TRP A 130 20.10 17.90 -3.14
N ASN A 131 20.53 17.65 -4.37
CA ASN A 131 19.96 16.62 -5.22
C ASN A 131 20.17 15.22 -4.62
N ALA A 132 21.28 14.97 -3.93
CA ALA A 132 21.50 13.71 -3.23
C ALA A 132 20.63 13.59 -1.97
N VAL A 133 20.50 14.64 -1.17
CA VAL A 133 19.70 14.67 0.07
C VAL A 133 18.21 14.55 -0.21
N SER A 134 17.68 15.33 -1.16
CA SER A 134 16.27 15.30 -1.58
C SER A 134 15.85 13.95 -2.13
N LYS A 135 16.70 13.29 -2.95
CA LYS A 135 16.46 11.92 -3.44
C LYS A 135 16.38 10.88 -2.33
N ASN A 136 16.99 11.16 -1.18
CA ASN A 136 17.01 10.25 -0.03
C ASN A 136 16.03 10.67 1.09
N ASN A 137 15.18 11.68 0.86
CA ASN A 137 14.24 12.21 1.84
C ASN A 137 14.90 12.55 3.20
N ILE A 138 16.17 12.96 3.16
CA ILE A 138 16.94 13.37 4.33
C ILE A 138 16.61 14.83 4.62
N GLY A 139 16.29 15.16 5.88
CA GLY A 139 15.93 16.54 6.26
C GLY A 139 17.10 17.53 6.08
N GLU A 140 16.76 18.81 5.87
CA GLU A 140 17.75 19.88 5.60
C GLU A 140 18.77 20.06 6.74
N SER A 141 18.38 19.68 7.96
CA SER A 141 19.22 19.78 9.17
C SER A 141 20.53 19.01 9.05
N VAL A 142 20.61 18.01 8.17
CA VAL A 142 21.82 17.20 7.96
C VAL A 142 22.89 17.96 7.18
N LEU A 143 22.50 18.98 6.40
CA LEU A 143 23.43 19.86 5.69
C LEU A 143 23.84 21.08 6.52
N ALA A 144 23.28 21.23 7.73
CA ALA A 144 23.63 22.34 8.60
C ALA A 144 25.07 22.19 9.08
N PHE A 145 25.85 23.26 8.91
CA PHE A 145 27.22 23.28 9.42
C PHE A 145 27.19 23.31 10.96
N PRO A 146 27.98 22.46 11.65
CA PRO A 146 27.93 22.35 13.11
C PRO A 146 28.62 23.52 13.84
N TYR A 147 29.22 24.46 13.11
CA TYR A 147 29.93 25.61 13.64
C TYR A 147 29.28 26.93 13.17
N PRO A 148 29.23 27.96 14.04
CA PRO A 148 28.74 29.27 13.65
C PRO A 148 29.61 29.86 12.54
N GLN A 149 29.02 30.75 11.75
CA GLN A 149 29.78 31.47 10.73
C GLN A 149 30.79 32.38 11.41
N ARG A 150 32.02 32.42 10.90
CA ARG A 150 33.07 33.31 11.40
C ARG A 150 33.77 34.02 10.27
N GLU A 151 34.34 35.18 10.58
CA GLU A 151 35.31 35.83 9.71
C GLU A 151 36.66 35.10 9.80
N LEU A 152 37.33 34.92 8.67
CA LEU A 152 38.65 34.31 8.60
C LEU A 152 39.67 35.23 9.27
N LYS A 153 40.33 34.76 10.34
CA LYS A 153 41.35 35.54 11.04
C LYS A 153 42.69 35.53 10.29
N LYS A 154 42.99 34.44 9.60
CA LYS A 154 44.17 34.31 8.73
C LYS A 154 43.73 34.30 7.26
N LYS A 155 44.08 35.38 6.55
CA LYS A 155 43.99 35.41 5.09
C LYS A 155 45.00 34.40 4.51
N PRO A 156 44.68 33.77 3.36
CA PRO A 156 45.57 32.82 2.71
C PRO A 156 46.94 33.42 2.39
#